data_AF-A0A4U3M0B0-F1
#
_entry.id   AF-A0A4U3M0B0-F1
#
_cell.length_a   1.000
_cell.length_b   1.000
_cell.length_c   1.000
_cell.angle_alpha   90.00
_cell.angle_beta   90.00
_cell.angle_gamma   90.00
#
_symmetry.space_group_name_H-M   'P 1'
#
loop_
_entity.id
_entity.type
_entity.pdbx_description
1 polymer ?
#
loop_
_entity_poly.entity_id
_entity_poly.type
_entity_poly.pdbx_seq_one_letter_code
_entity_poly.pdbx_strand_id
1 'polypeptide(L)'
;MTTETWLRRYHASPSATAELVCFPHAGGAAAYWYPLSALLAPGVETLAVQYPGRQDRHREPPVTDLHALADRLAEVLGEPAARPRVFLGHSMGASLAYEVAARLEGREGAAPVRLILSGRRAPSRWRPSPEPPG
;
A
#
# COMPACT_ATOMS: atom_id res chain seq x y z
N MET A 1 14.07 10.02 -5.26
CA MET A 1 14.03 8.57 -4.92
C MET A 1 13.53 7.81 -6.14
N THR A 2 14.09 6.66 -6.48
CA THR A 2 13.63 5.88 -7.66
C THR A 2 12.47 4.97 -7.28
N THR A 3 11.44 4.94 -8.12
CA THR A 3 10.22 4.14 -7.95
C THR A 3 10.52 2.65 -7.82
N GLU A 4 11.54 2.16 -8.52
CA GLU A 4 11.98 0.76 -8.51
C GLU A 4 12.46 0.30 -7.13
N THR A 5 13.01 1.19 -6.31
CA THR A 5 13.48 0.83 -4.96
C THR A 5 12.31 0.58 -4.02
N TRP A 6 11.17 1.25 -4.22
CA TRP A 6 10.01 1.20 -3.34
C TRP A 6 8.91 0.26 -3.82
N LEU A 7 8.81 -0.01 -5.11
CA LEU A 7 7.76 -0.84 -5.70
C LEU A 7 8.38 -2.06 -6.39
N ARG A 8 7.87 -3.25 -6.09
CA ARG A 8 8.23 -4.50 -6.77
C ARG A 8 7.12 -4.90 -7.73
N ARG A 9 7.50 -5.17 -8.98
CA ARG A 9 6.63 -5.77 -10.00
C ARG A 9 7.11 -7.19 -10.26
N TYR A 10 6.44 -8.17 -9.68
CA TYR A 10 6.84 -9.57 -9.82
C TYR A 10 6.38 -10.19 -11.15
N HIS A 11 5.19 -9.83 -11.61
CA HIS A 11 4.62 -10.26 -12.88
C HIS A 11 4.25 -9.02 -13.70
N ALA A 12 5.15 -8.60 -14.59
CA ALA A 12 4.93 -7.43 -15.45
C ALA A 12 3.70 -7.65 -16.34
N SER A 13 2.81 -6.66 -16.39
CA SER A 13 1.55 -6.77 -17.13
C SER A 13 1.35 -5.56 -18.05
N PRO A 14 2.03 -5.51 -19.22
CA PRO A 14 1.96 -4.37 -20.14
C PRO A 14 0.56 -4.12 -20.71
N SER A 15 -0.30 -5.15 -20.72
CA SER A 15 -1.70 -5.07 -21.17
C SER A 15 -2.70 -4.85 -20.02
N ALA A 16 -2.23 -4.63 -18.79
CA ALA A 16 -3.11 -4.40 -17.65
C ALA A 16 -3.99 -3.16 -17.87
N THR A 17 -5.21 -3.23 -17.35
CA THR A 17 -6.19 -2.13 -17.43
C THR A 17 -6.22 -1.27 -16.17
N ALA A 18 -5.59 -1.74 -15.09
CA ALA A 18 -5.49 -1.05 -13.81
C ALA A 18 -4.20 -1.39 -13.08
N GLU A 19 -3.81 -0.55 -12.13
CA GLU A 19 -2.70 -0.79 -11.20
C GLU A 19 -3.25 -1.07 -9.80
N LEU A 20 -2.72 -2.10 -9.13
CA LEU A 20 -2.99 -2.41 -7.74
C LEU A 20 -1.73 -2.19 -6.91
N VAL A 21 -1.70 -1.13 -6.10
CA VAL A 21 -0.58 -0.89 -5.17
C VAL A 21 -0.88 -1.57 -3.84
N CYS A 22 -0.01 -2.49 -3.45
CA CYS A 22 -0.19 -3.35 -2.30
C CYS A 22 0.75 -2.96 -1.15
N PHE A 23 0.19 -2.64 0.02
CA PHE A 23 0.88 -2.20 1.22
C PHE A 23 0.92 -3.35 2.25
N PRO A 24 2.09 -3.99 2.49
CA PRO A 24 2.22 -5.07 3.48
C PRO A 24 1.90 -4.65 4.93
N HIS A 25 1.67 -5.64 5.78
CA HIS A 25 1.54 -5.44 7.24
C HIS A 25 2.87 -5.09 7.90
N ALA A 26 2.84 -4.76 9.21
CA ALA A 26 4.05 -4.47 9.99
C ALA A 26 4.99 -5.69 10.00
N GLY A 27 6.27 -5.49 9.66
CA GLY A 27 7.22 -6.59 9.52
C GLY A 27 7.17 -7.30 8.16
N GLY A 28 6.09 -7.12 7.39
CA GLY A 28 5.94 -7.65 6.04
C GLY A 28 6.87 -6.99 5.02
N ALA A 29 6.99 -7.64 3.87
CA ALA A 29 7.75 -7.18 2.71
C ALA A 29 6.93 -7.37 1.43
N ALA A 30 7.40 -6.82 0.30
CA ALA A 30 6.68 -6.86 -0.97
C ALA A 30 6.34 -8.31 -1.40
N ALA A 31 7.22 -9.27 -1.09
CA ALA A 31 7.03 -10.68 -1.45
C ALA A 31 5.76 -11.32 -0.88
N TYR A 32 5.17 -10.75 0.19
CA TYR A 32 3.87 -11.17 0.70
C TYR A 32 2.78 -11.12 -0.38
N TRP A 33 2.89 -10.20 -1.34
CA TRP A 33 1.93 -10.01 -2.43
C TRP A 33 2.29 -10.77 -3.72
N TYR A 34 3.35 -11.58 -3.73
CA TYR A 34 3.75 -12.34 -4.91
C TYR A 34 2.64 -13.27 -5.45
N PRO A 35 1.94 -14.07 -4.62
CA PRO A 35 0.87 -14.94 -5.13
C PRO A 35 -0.32 -14.16 -5.72
N LEU A 36 -0.67 -13.02 -5.11
CA LEU A 36 -1.72 -12.14 -5.62
C LEU A 36 -1.33 -11.52 -6.97
N SER A 37 -0.07 -11.11 -7.10
CA SER A 37 0.48 -10.60 -8.36
C SER A 37 0.39 -11.63 -9.49
N ALA A 38 0.63 -12.91 -9.22
CA ALA A 38 0.48 -13.97 -10.21
C ALA A 38 -0.98 -14.19 -10.62
N LEU A 39 -1.89 -14.17 -9.64
CA LEU A 39 -3.32 -14.40 -9.86
C LEU A 39 -3.98 -13.32 -10.71
N LEU A 40 -3.56 -12.06 -10.54
CA LEU A 40 -4.18 -10.91 -11.18
C LEU A 40 -3.58 -10.59 -12.57
N ALA A 41 -2.40 -11.13 -12.88
CA ALA A 41 -1.78 -10.95 -14.19
C ALA A 41 -2.54 -11.75 -15.27
N PRO A 42 -2.64 -11.24 -16.51
CA PRO A 42 -2.14 -9.95 -16.99
C PRO A 42 -3.15 -8.80 -16.84
N GLY A 43 -4.34 -9.05 -16.26
CA GLY A 43 -5.45 -8.07 -16.26
C GLY A 43 -5.19 -6.84 -15.38
N VAL A 44 -4.44 -7.01 -14.29
CA VAL A 44 -4.09 -5.95 -13.34
C VAL A 44 -2.60 -6.00 -13.02
N GLU A 45 -1.93 -4.84 -13.10
CA GLU A 45 -0.52 -4.70 -12.74
C GLU A 45 -0.39 -4.51 -11.23
N THR A 46 0.25 -5.47 -10.55
CA THR A 46 0.45 -5.40 -9.10
C THR A 46 1.78 -4.75 -8.76
N LEU A 47 1.74 -3.66 -7.99
CA LEU A 47 2.90 -2.93 -7.46
C LEU A 47 3.00 -3.17 -5.96
N ALA A 48 3.90 -4.05 -5.52
CA ALA A 48 4.05 -4.39 -4.11
C ALA A 48 5.05 -3.46 -3.41
N VAL A 49 4.65 -2.79 -2.33
CA VAL A 49 5.50 -1.84 -1.61
C VAL A 49 6.59 -2.55 -0.81
N GLN A 50 7.84 -2.11 -0.99
CA GLN A 50 9.03 -2.56 -0.27
C GLN A 50 9.56 -1.47 0.68
N TYR A 51 9.31 -1.64 1.98
CA TYR A 51 9.75 -0.70 3.01
C TYR A 51 11.29 -0.74 3.22
N PRO A 52 11.91 0.39 3.64
CA PRO A 52 13.27 0.38 4.18
C PRO A 52 13.40 -0.60 5.35
N GLY A 53 14.56 -1.26 5.47
CA GLY A 53 14.80 -2.26 6.51
C GLY A 53 14.15 -3.62 6.24
N ARG A 54 13.68 -3.90 5.02
CA ARG A 54 13.07 -5.19 4.63
C ARG A 54 13.73 -5.79 3.39
N GLN A 55 13.91 -7.11 3.39
CA GLN A 55 14.55 -7.90 2.31
C GLN A 55 15.82 -7.26 1.74
N ASP A 56 15.83 -6.93 0.45
CA ASP A 56 16.95 -6.31 -0.25
C ASP A 56 17.32 -4.92 0.33
N ARG A 57 16.40 -4.29 1.06
CA ARG A 57 16.60 -3.02 1.79
C ARG A 57 16.94 -3.21 3.28
N HIS A 58 17.32 -4.41 3.73
CA HIS A 58 17.60 -4.69 5.16
C HIS A 58 18.73 -3.85 5.78
N ARG A 59 19.64 -3.31 4.98
CA ARG A 59 20.73 -2.43 5.45
C ARG A 59 20.28 -0.99 5.68
N GLU A 60 19.11 -0.61 5.17
CA GLU A 60 18.56 0.73 5.39
C GLU A 60 17.87 0.79 6.77
N PRO A 61 18.03 1.88 7.53
CA PRO A 61 17.30 2.07 8.77
C PRO A 61 15.78 1.99 8.52
N PRO A 62 15.02 1.25 9.34
CA PRO A 62 13.57 1.23 9.22
C PRO A 62 13.02 2.62 9.55
N VAL A 63 12.00 3.05 8.79
CA VAL A 63 11.23 4.25 9.13
C VAL A 63 10.23 3.86 10.22
N THR A 64 10.36 4.45 11.41
CA THR A 64 9.56 4.12 12.59
C THR A 64 8.32 4.99 12.75
N ASP A 65 8.23 6.08 11.98
CA ASP A 65 7.06 6.96 11.92
C ASP A 65 6.21 6.66 10.67
N LEU A 66 4.92 6.37 10.88
CA LEU A 66 4.02 5.98 9.80
C LEU A 66 3.69 7.14 8.86
N HIS A 67 3.62 8.37 9.35
CA HIS A 67 3.35 9.55 8.53
C HIS A 67 4.56 9.90 7.66
N ALA A 68 5.77 9.83 8.21
CA ALA A 68 7.00 10.02 7.44
C ALA A 68 7.16 8.93 6.36
N LEU A 69 6.75 7.70 6.64
CA LEU A 69 6.70 6.63 5.63
C LEU A 69 5.67 6.94 4.54
N ALA A 70 4.51 7.49 4.92
CA ALA A 70 3.47 7.90 3.99
C ALA A 70 3.91 9.07 3.10
N ASP A 71 4.61 10.07 3.65
CA ASP A 71 5.17 11.19 2.89
C ASP A 71 6.10 10.69 1.77
N ARG A 72 7.05 9.82 2.12
CA ARG A 72 7.99 9.23 1.15
C ARG A 72 7.29 8.41 0.07
N LEU A 73 6.25 7.67 0.44
CA LEU A 73 5.47 6.89 -0.53
C LEU A 73 4.59 7.77 -1.41
N ALA A 74 4.08 8.88 -0.89
CA ALA A 74 3.33 9.87 -1.67
C ALA A 74 4.24 10.61 -2.67
N GLU A 75 5.52 10.84 -2.35
CA GLU A 75 6.51 11.31 -3.33
C GLU A 75 6.72 10.27 -4.44
N VAL A 76 6.89 9.00 -4.09
CA VAL A 76 7.11 7.91 -5.05
C VAL A 76 5.90 7.68 -5.97
N LEU A 77 4.69 7.80 -5.42
CA LEU A 77 3.43 7.55 -6.12
C LEU A 77 2.76 8.83 -6.66
N GLY A 78 3.42 9.98 -6.48
CA GLY A 78 2.87 11.31 -6.75
C GLY A 78 2.75 11.65 -8.23
N GLU A 79 3.47 10.95 -9.09
CA GLU A 79 3.35 11.09 -10.54
C GLU A 79 2.05 10.45 -11.05
N PRO A 80 1.36 11.10 -12.02
CA PRO A 80 0.16 10.55 -12.63
C PRO A 80 0.37 9.13 -13.16
N ALA A 81 -0.55 8.24 -12.81
CA ALA A 81 -0.56 6.89 -13.35
C ALA A 81 -1.11 6.91 -14.78
N ALA A 82 -0.55 6.09 -15.66
CA ALA A 82 -1.12 5.87 -17.00
C ALA A 82 -2.46 5.11 -16.95
N ARG A 83 -2.78 4.49 -15.81
CA ARG A 83 -3.95 3.63 -15.61
C ARG A 83 -4.60 3.94 -14.25
N PRO A 84 -5.92 3.65 -14.09
CA PRO A 84 -6.56 3.78 -12.80
C PRO A 84 -5.85 2.96 -11.72
N ARG A 85 -5.57 3.60 -10.58
CA ARG A 85 -4.83 2.99 -9.47
C ARG A 85 -5.76 2.64 -8.32
N VAL A 86 -5.60 1.45 -7.76
CA VAL A 86 -6.30 0.99 -6.55
C VAL A 86 -5.26 0.71 -5.48
N PHE A 87 -5.54 1.09 -4.23
CA PHE A 87 -4.68 0.72 -3.11
C PHE A 87 -5.29 -0.42 -2.31
N LEU A 88 -4.45 -1.40 -1.96
CA LEU A 88 -4.77 -2.52 -1.09
C LEU A 88 -3.81 -2.52 0.09
N GLY A 89 -4.34 -2.43 1.31
CA GLY A 89 -3.52 -2.46 2.52
C GLY A 89 -4.05 -3.46 3.55
N HIS A 90 -3.14 -4.16 4.23
CA HIS A 90 -3.48 -5.07 5.32
C HIS A 90 -2.82 -4.65 6.65
N SER A 91 -3.59 -4.62 7.74
CA SER A 91 -3.16 -4.24 9.10
C SER A 91 -2.50 -2.85 9.11
N MET A 92 -1.21 -2.73 9.48
CA MET A 92 -0.44 -1.48 9.36
C MET A 92 -0.52 -0.92 7.93
N GLY A 93 -0.41 -1.77 6.92
CA GLY A 93 -0.48 -1.39 5.51
C GLY A 93 -1.81 -0.76 5.12
N ALA A 94 -2.91 -1.08 5.81
CA ALA A 94 -4.20 -0.41 5.59
C ALA A 94 -4.16 1.06 6.03
N SER A 95 -3.55 1.32 7.19
CA SER A 95 -3.38 2.68 7.71
C SER A 95 -2.45 3.49 6.82
N LEU A 96 -1.36 2.87 6.37
CA LEU A 96 -0.41 3.50 5.47
C LEU A 96 -1.03 3.80 4.10
N ALA A 97 -1.79 2.87 3.52
CA ALA A 97 -2.50 3.08 2.26
C ALA A 97 -3.47 4.28 2.35
N TYR A 98 -4.19 4.41 3.47
CA TYR A 98 -5.07 5.55 3.72
C TYR A 98 -4.29 6.88 3.80
N GLU A 99 -3.22 6.92 4.60
CA GLU A 99 -2.40 8.11 4.78
C GLU A 99 -1.72 8.58 3.49
N VAL A 100 -1.30 7.64 2.63
CA VAL A 100 -0.76 7.95 1.30
C VAL A 100 -1.87 8.47 0.39
N ALA A 101 -3.04 7.85 0.38
CA ALA A 101 -4.17 8.32 -0.42
C ALA A 101 -4.59 9.74 -0.05
N ALA A 102 -4.65 10.07 1.25
CA ALA A 102 -4.96 11.42 1.74
C ALA A 102 -3.93 12.46 1.24
N ARG A 103 -2.64 12.12 1.18
CA ARG A 103 -1.58 13.01 0.66
C ARG A 103 -1.62 13.21 -0.85
N LEU A 104 -2.20 12.24 -1.56
CA LEU A 104 -2.39 12.29 -3.01
C LEU A 104 -3.74 12.90 -3.39
N GLU A 105 -4.62 13.17 -2.43
CA GLU A 105 -5.91 13.79 -2.69
C GLU A 105 -5.72 15.15 -3.40
N GLY A 106 -6.52 15.39 -4.43
CA GLY A 106 -6.41 16.58 -5.28
C GLY A 106 -5.25 16.56 -6.29
N ARG A 107 -4.37 15.55 -6.28
CA ARG A 107 -3.34 15.37 -7.34
C ARG A 107 -3.93 14.56 -8.49
N GLU A 108 -4.26 15.26 -9.58
CA GLU A 108 -4.85 14.64 -10.77
C GLU A 108 -4.01 13.47 -11.28
N GLY A 109 -4.66 12.33 -11.52
CA GLY A 109 -4.03 11.11 -12.03
C GLY A 109 -3.16 10.33 -11.03
N ALA A 110 -2.82 10.89 -9.87
CA ALA A 110 -2.00 10.21 -8.86
C ALA A 110 -2.82 9.52 -7.76
N ALA A 111 -3.95 10.13 -7.39
CA ALA A 111 -4.85 9.61 -6.36
C ALA A 111 -5.47 8.25 -6.76
N PRO A 112 -5.60 7.30 -5.81
CA PRO A 112 -6.26 6.04 -6.09
C PRO A 112 -7.76 6.22 -6.30
N VAL A 113 -8.34 5.51 -7.27
CA VAL A 113 -9.79 5.53 -7.54
C VAL A 113 -10.58 4.70 -6.53
N ARG A 114 -9.91 3.81 -5.78
CA ARG A 114 -10.48 2.94 -4.73
C ARG A 114 -9.44 2.58 -3.68
N LEU A 115 -9.90 2.38 -2.44
CA LEU A 115 -9.13 1.83 -1.33
C LEU A 115 -9.75 0.52 -0.84
N ILE A 116 -8.92 -0.52 -0.68
CA ILE A 116 -9.30 -1.81 -0.08
C ILE A 116 -8.47 -1.98 1.19
N LEU A 117 -9.11 -1.82 2.34
CA LEU A 117 -8.44 -1.78 3.64
C LEU A 117 -8.87 -2.97 4.50
N SER A 118 -7.91 -3.81 4.90
CA SER A 118 -8.13 -5.05 5.66
C SER A 118 -7.35 -5.04 6.98
N GLY A 119 -7.83 -5.75 8.01
CA GLY A 119 -7.08 -5.93 9.27
C GLY A 119 -7.22 -4.78 10.29
N ARG A 120 -8.19 -3.89 10.14
CA ARG A 120 -8.68 -2.97 11.19
C ARG A 120 -10.21 -2.89 11.11
N ARG A 121 -10.89 -2.77 12.25
CA ARG A 121 -12.31 -2.38 12.28
C ARG A 121 -12.45 -0.96 11.74
N ALA A 122 -13.51 -0.68 10.98
CA ALA A 122 -13.81 0.67 10.51
C ALA A 122 -13.80 1.67 11.70
N PRO A 123 -13.20 2.87 11.58
CA PRO A 123 -13.14 3.86 12.65
C PRO A 123 -14.52 4.22 13.23
N SER A 124 -15.56 4.08 12.42
CA SER A 124 -16.96 4.32 12.77
C SER A 124 -17.62 3.25 13.65
N ARG A 125 -16.92 2.18 14.05
CA ARG A 125 -17.46 1.09 14.87
C ARG A 125 -16.89 1.10 16.29
N TRP A 126 -17.42 1.98 17.15
CA TRP A 126 -17.27 1.88 18.61
C TRP A 126 -18.17 0.76 19.16
N ARG A 127 -17.69 0.00 20.15
CA ARG A 127 -18.53 -0.81 21.06
C ARG A 127 -18.33 -0.27 22.47
N PRO A 128 -19.39 -0.11 23.28
CA PRO A 128 -19.22 0.02 24.72
C PRO A 128 -18.51 -1.22 25.25
N SER A 129 -17.60 -1.04 26.21
CA SER A 129 -17.07 -2.16 27.00
C SER A 129 -18.23 -2.93 27.63
N PRO A 130 -18.21 -4.27 27.67
CA PRO A 130 -19.18 -5.00 28.47
C PRO A 130 -19.00 -4.59 29.94
N GLU A 131 -20.11 -4.29 30.62
CA GLU A 131 -20.08 -4.08 32.07
C GLU A 131 -19.53 -5.33 32.77
N PRO A 132 -18.76 -5.17 33.86
CA PRO A 132 -18.35 -6.30 34.66
C PRO A 132 -19.60 -6.98 35.29
N PRO A 133 -19.61 -8.32 35.42
CA PRO A 133 -20.72 -9.01 36.06
C PRO A 133 -20.83 -8.59 37.53
N GLY A 134 -22.07 -8.36 37.98
CA GLY A 134 -22.42 -8.06 39.37
C GLY A 134 -22.52 -9.27 40.28
#